data_AF-A0A973JUY2-F1
#
_entry.id   AF-A0A973JUY2-F1
#
_cell.length_a   1.000
_cell.length_b   1.000
_cell.length_c   1.000
_cell.angle_alpha   90.00
_cell.angle_beta   90.00
_cell.angle_gamma   90.00
#
_symmetry.space_group_name_H-M   'P 1'
#
loop_
_entity.id
_entity.type
_entity.pdbx_description
1 polymer ?
#
loop_
_entity_poly.entity_id
_entity_poly.type
_entity_poly.pdbx_seq_one_letter_code
_entity_poly.pdbx_strand_id
1 'polypeptide(L)' 'MSQNTIQWQADAELASLIRRYYRGEAGLWADIQASVHADLQRQGLPVAPRHLRFRATEAGYLVIIEGAEGYADH' A
#
# COMPACT_ATOMS: atom_id res chain seq x y z
N MET A 1 10.72 4.39 -19.89
CA MET A 1 9.70 3.49 -19.33
C MET A 1 10.16 3.13 -17.93
N SER A 2 9.83 3.96 -16.95
CA SER A 2 10.37 3.83 -15.60
C SER A 2 9.22 3.41 -14.72
N GLN A 3 9.02 2.09 -14.58
CA GLN A 3 8.07 1.54 -13.62
C GLN A 3 8.42 2.08 -12.23
N ASN A 4 7.72 3.12 -11.79
CA ASN A 4 8.01 3.79 -10.52
C ASN A 4 7.34 3.01 -9.40
N THR A 5 7.82 1.79 -9.19
CA THR A 5 7.37 0.88 -8.13
C THR A 5 8.04 1.28 -6.83
N ILE A 6 7.23 1.72 -5.87
CA ILE A 6 7.69 2.12 -4.55
C ILE A 6 7.34 0.98 -3.59
N GLN A 7 8.31 0.52 -2.82
CA GLN A 7 8.09 -0.53 -1.84
C GLN A 7 8.72 -0.16 -0.51
N TRP A 8 8.00 -0.43 0.57
CA TRP A 8 8.52 -0.25 1.93
C TRP A 8 7.93 -1.30 2.87
N GLN A 9 8.63 -1.52 3.97
CA GLN A 9 8.17 -2.44 5.00
C GLN A 9 7.02 -1.81 5.78
N ALA A 10 5.91 -2.53 5.92
CA ALA A 10 4.79 -2.10 6.75
C ALA A 10 5.22 -2.06 8.22
N ASP A 11 4.90 -0.97 8.90
CA ASP A 11 5.03 -0.87 10.35
C ASP A 11 4.14 -1.90 11.06
N ALA A 12 4.41 -2.15 12.34
CA ALA A 12 3.71 -3.16 13.12
C ALA A 12 2.18 -2.97 13.16
N GLU A 13 1.70 -1.72 13.13
CA GLU A 13 0.27 -1.40 13.08
C GLU A 13 -0.35 -1.78 11.72
N LEU A 14 0.26 -1.34 10.62
CA LEU A 14 -0.21 -1.65 9.27
C LEU A 14 -0.14 -3.16 8.98
N ALA A 15 0.95 -3.82 9.39
CA ALA A 15 1.09 -5.26 9.29
C ALA A 15 -0.03 -6.01 10.04
N SER A 16 -0.43 -5.51 11.21
CA SER A 16 -1.53 -6.08 11.99
C SER A 16 -2.88 -5.90 11.31
N LEU A 17 -3.14 -4.73 10.71
CA LEU A 17 -4.36 -4.48 9.93
C LEU A 17 -4.45 -5.40 8.71
N ILE A 18 -3.37 -5.49 7.92
CA ILE A 18 -3.29 -6.36 6.75
C ILE A 18 -3.53 -7.82 7.15
N ARG A 19 -2.92 -8.27 8.26
CA ARG A 19 -3.10 -9.63 8.76
C ARG A 19 -4.55 -9.94 9.11
N ARG A 20 -5.26 -9.03 9.78
CA ARG A 20 -6.68 -9.20 10.14
C ARG A 20 -7.58 -9.19 8.90
N TYR A 21 -7.27 -8.33 7.93
CA TYR A 21 -7.96 -8.30 6.64
C TYR A 21 -7.86 -9.64 5.90
N TYR A 22 -6.66 -10.21 5.79
CA TYR A 22 -6.47 -11.55 5.22
C TYR A 22 -7.06 -12.69 6.07
N ARG A 23 -7.37 -12.44 7.35
CA ARG A 23 -8.08 -13.38 8.22
C ARG A 23 -9.60 -13.36 8.01
N GLY A 24 -10.12 -12.45 7.20
CA GLY A 24 -11.56 -12.31 6.92
C GLY A 24 -12.27 -11.25 7.76
N GLU A 25 -11.55 -10.38 8.46
CA GLU A 25 -12.17 -9.24 9.14
C GLU A 25 -12.56 -8.17 8.10
N ALA A 26 -13.86 -7.98 7.92
CA ALA A 26 -14.41 -7.01 6.97
C ALA A 26 -14.27 -5.57 7.49
N GLY A 27 -14.21 -4.61 6.57
CA GLY A 27 -14.16 -3.18 6.90
C GLY A 27 -12.76 -2.60 7.13
N LEU A 28 -11.73 -3.44 7.20
CA LEU A 28 -10.34 -2.99 7.42
C LEU A 28 -9.67 -2.35 6.21
N TRP A 29 -10.25 -2.50 5.01
CA TRP A 29 -9.67 -1.96 3.79
C TRP A 29 -9.52 -0.44 3.85
N ALA A 30 -10.53 0.27 4.40
CA ALA A 30 -10.49 1.72 4.55
C ALA A 30 -9.37 2.17 5.51
N ASP A 31 -9.18 1.46 6.63
CA ASP A 31 -8.09 1.71 7.59
C ASP A 31 -6.70 1.45 6.96
N ILE A 32 -6.56 0.34 6.23
CA ILE A 32 -5.32 0.03 5.50
C ILE A 32 -5.01 1.14 4.49
N GLN A 33 -6.00 1.58 3.71
CA GLN A 33 -5.82 2.68 2.76
C GLN A 33 -5.46 3.99 3.46
N ALA A 34 -6.11 4.34 4.56
CA ALA A 34 -5.83 5.55 5.33
C ALA A 34 -4.39 5.53 5.89
N SER A 35 -3.95 4.40 6.44
CA SER A 35 -2.58 4.22 6.93
C SER A 35 -1.56 4.37 5.80
N VAL A 36 -1.76 3.70 4.66
CA VAL A 36 -0.86 3.83 3.52
C VAL A 36 -0.86 5.25 2.94
N HIS A 37 -2.01 5.92 2.90
CA HIS A 37 -2.08 7.32 2.49
C HIS A 37 -1.30 8.25 3.42
N ALA A 38 -1.37 8.03 4.73
CA ALA A 38 -0.58 8.80 5.69
C ALA A 38 0.93 8.62 5.47
N ASP A 39 1.38 7.39 5.20
CA ASP A 39 2.79 7.12 4.88
C ASP A 39 3.22 7.76 3.55
N LEU A 40 2.36 7.72 2.52
CA LEU A 40 2.63 8.42 1.27
C LEU A 40 2.76 9.92 1.47
N GLN A 41 1.90 10.53 2.27
CA GLN A 41 1.98 11.96 2.59
C GLN A 41 3.26 12.29 3.36
N ARG A 42 3.65 11.46 4.34
CA ARG A 42 4.93 11.63 5.08
C ARG A 42 6.15 11.55 4.16
N GLN A 43 6.09 10.71 3.14
CA GLN A 43 7.15 10.57 2.13
C GLN A 43 7.09 11.64 1.02
N GLY A 44 6.12 12.57 1.07
CA GLY A 44 5.93 13.59 0.04
C GLY A 44 5.48 13.04 -1.32
N LEU A 45 4.90 11.83 -1.34
CA LEU A 45 4.49 11.14 -2.54
C LEU A 45 3.01 11.43 -2.86
N PRO A 46 2.65 11.61 -4.15
CA PRO A 46 1.28 11.91 -4.54
C PRO A 46 0.33 10.74 -4.25
N VAL A 47 -0.81 11.01 -3.62
CA VAL A 47 -1.87 10.04 -3.31
C VAL A 47 -2.75 9.77 -4.54
N ALA A 48 -2.12 9.55 -5.69
CA ALA A 48 -2.79 9.21 -6.95
C ALA A 48 -3.28 7.75 -6.93
N PRO A 49 -4.23 7.35 -7.80
CA PRO A 49 -4.66 5.96 -7.89
C PRO A 49 -3.46 5.08 -8.26
N ARG A 50 -2.94 4.38 -7.26
CA ARG A 50 -1.81 3.47 -7.38
C ARG A 50 -2.29 2.07 -7.06
N HIS A 51 -1.75 1.09 -7.76
CA HIS A 51 -2.08 -0.31 -7.47
C HIS A 51 -1.39 -0.69 -6.16
N LEU A 52 -2.16 -0.86 -5.09
CA LEU A 52 -1.66 -1.31 -3.80
C LEU A 52 -1.56 -2.82 -3.78
N ARG A 53 -0.38 -3.33 -3.46
CA ARG A 53 -0.09 -4.74 -3.38
C ARG A 53 0.64 -5.03 -2.07
N PHE A 54 0.20 -6.06 -1.37
CA PHE A 54 0.79 -6.46 -0.10
C PHE A 54 1.43 -7.83 -0.26
N ARG A 55 2.66 -7.98 0.23
CA ARG A 55 3.39 -9.24 0.20
C ARG A 55 3.80 -9.64 1.61
N ALA A 56 3.43 -10.84 2.04
CA ALA A 56 3.90 -11.37 3.31
C ALA A 56 5.42 -11.64 3.24
N THR A 57 6.15 -11.27 4.29
CA THR A 57 7.59 -11.50 4.46
C THR A 57 7.85 -12.09 5.85
N GLU A 58 9.06 -12.59 6.10
CA GLU A 58 9.44 -13.13 7.42
C GLU A 58 9.36 -12.07 8.54
N ALA A 59 9.53 -10.80 8.19
CA ALA A 59 9.46 -9.67 9.11
C ALA A 59 8.07 -9.02 9.22
N GLY A 60 7.06 -9.51 8.49
CA GLY A 60 5.70 -8.96 8.50
C GLY A 60 5.10 -8.84 7.10
N TYR A 61 4.82 -7.62 6.66
CA TYR A 61 4.28 -7.34 5.33
C TYR A 61 5.07 -6.25 4.62
N LEU A 62 5.28 -6.44 3.33
CA LEU A 62 5.85 -5.46 2.42
C LEU A 62 4.71 -4.80 1.65
N VAL A 63 4.66 -3.47 1.71
CA VAL A 63 3.76 -2.65 0.90
C VAL A 63 4.46 -2.37 -0.41
N ILE A 64 3.81 -2.71 -1.51
CA ILE A 64 4.29 -2.49 -2.87
C ILE A 64 3.24 -1.62 -3.55
N ILE A 65 3.66 -0.45 -4.01
CA ILE A 65 2.84 0.51 -4.70
C ILE A 65 3.38 0.64 -6.11
N GLU A 66 2.59 0.15 -7.06
CA GLU A 66 2.92 0.25 -8.47
C GLU A 66 2.32 1.57 -8.98
N GLY A 67 3.19 2.50 -9.38
CA GLY A 67 2.77 3.72 -10.07
C GLY A 67 2.16 3.35 -11.41
N ALA A 68 0.85 3.57 -11.56
CA ALA A 68 0.18 3.42 -12.84
C ALA A 68 0.58 4.59 -13.76
N GLU A 69 1.73 4.50 -14.42
CA GLU A 69 1.88 5.16 -15.71
C GLU A 69 0.94 4.41 -16.68
N GLY A 70 -0.27 4.95 -16.92
CA GLY A 70 -1.14 4.36 -17.94
C GLY A 70 -2.64 4.65 -17.91
N TYR A 71 -3.10 5.80 -17.43
CA TYR A 71 -4.45 6.26 -17.80
C TYR A 71 -4.50 7.76 -18.05
N ALA A 72 -3.78 8.20 -19.08
CA ALA A 72 -4.00 9.46 -19.77
C ALA A 72 -3.34 9.40 -21.15
N ASP A 73 -3.82 8.51 -22.02
CA ASP A 73 -3.78 8.75 -23.46
C ASP A 73 -5.17 8.41 -24.00
N HIS A 74 -6.05 9.42 -24.01
CA HIS A 74 -7.12 9.57 -24.99
C HIS A 74 -7.63 11.01 -24.99
#